data_AF-A0A2D5YRP4-F1
#
_entry.id   AF-A0A2D5YRP4-F1
#
_cell.length_a   1.000
_cell.length_b   1.000
_cell.length_c   1.000
_cell.angle_alpha   90.00
_cell.angle_beta   90.00
_cell.angle_gamma   90.00
#
_symmetry.space_group_name_H-M   'P 1'
#
loop_
_entity.id
_entity.type
_entity.pdbx_description
1 polymer ?
#
loop_
_entity_poly.entity_id
_entity_poly.type
_entity_poly.pdbx_seq_one_letter_code
_entity_poly.pdbx_strand_id
1 'polypeptide(L)'
;MGKEKSYIDSVIAEDIVAYEKFEEEFEEYQLKEEFVWFPQLFTHNTTIEVIWTIIPAVILIFIAVPSFSLLYAMDQIWQPLFTIKVLGNQWYWSYEYC
;
A
#
# COMPACT_ATOMS: atom_id res chain seq x y z
N MET A 1 -33.62 49.66 17.79
CA MET A 1 -33.22 49.91 16.39
C MET A 1 -31.72 50.10 16.17
N GLY A 2 -30.86 49.98 17.21
CA GLY A 2 -29.40 50.13 17.08
C GLY A 2 -28.57 48.83 17.12
N LYS A 3 -29.15 47.71 17.56
CA LYS A 3 -28.44 46.41 17.64
C LYS A 3 -28.39 45.67 16.30
N GLU A 4 -29.41 45.84 15.45
CA GLU A 4 -29.49 45.18 14.14
C GLU A 4 -28.45 45.75 13.17
N LYS A 5 -28.27 47.07 13.15
CA LYS A 5 -27.23 47.71 12.32
C LYS A 5 -25.82 47.30 12.75
N SER A 6 -25.55 47.24 14.06
CA SER A 6 -24.27 46.78 14.60
C SER A 6 -23.97 45.31 14.29
N TYR A 7 -25.00 44.46 14.20
CA TYR A 7 -24.85 43.04 13.85
C TYR A 7 -24.62 42.84 12.35
N ILE A 8 -25.32 43.61 11.52
CA ILE A 8 -25.11 43.59 10.07
C ILE A 8 -23.69 44.06 9.72
N ASP A 9 -23.19 45.10 10.39
CA ASP A 9 -21.83 45.60 10.17
C ASP A 9 -20.75 44.57 10.59
N SER A 10 -20.97 43.79 11.65
CA SER A 10 -20.05 42.73 12.06
C SER A 10 -20.07 41.51 11.14
N VAL A 11 -21.27 41.11 10.67
CA VAL A 11 -21.41 39.97 9.72
C VAL A 11 -20.77 40.32 8.37
N ILE A 12 -20.98 41.54 7.87
CA ILE A 12 -20.34 42.01 6.63
C ILE A 12 -18.82 42.06 6.78
N ALA A 13 -18.30 42.47 7.95
CA ALA A 13 -16.86 42.46 8.19
C ALA A 13 -16.29 41.03 8.21
N GLU A 14 -16.99 40.06 8.81
CA GLU A 14 -16.59 38.65 8.82
C GLU A 14 -16.60 38.06 7.40
N ASP A 15 -17.63 38.35 6.61
CA ASP A 15 -17.76 37.89 5.22
C ASP A 15 -16.66 38.49 4.32
N ILE A 16 -16.30 39.77 4.52
CA ILE A 16 -15.20 40.42 3.78
C ILE A 16 -13.86 39.80 4.14
N VAL A 17 -13.59 39.59 5.44
CA VAL A 17 -12.34 38.95 5.89
C VAL A 17 -12.26 37.51 5.39
N ALA A 18 -13.37 36.77 5.36
CA ALA A 18 -13.43 35.43 4.80
C ALA A 18 -13.19 35.43 3.28
N TYR A 19 -13.69 36.43 2.56
CA TYR A 19 -13.48 36.58 1.13
C TYR A 19 -12.01 36.92 0.80
N GLU A 20 -11.42 37.89 1.49
CA GLU A 20 -10.00 38.25 1.33
C GLU A 20 -9.10 37.04 1.66
N LYS A 21 -9.44 36.28 2.72
CA LYS A 21 -8.73 35.04 3.10
C LYS A 21 -8.84 33.97 2.01
N PHE A 22 -10.02 33.81 1.41
CA PHE A 22 -10.28 32.85 0.34
C PHE A 22 -9.58 33.25 -0.96
N GLU A 23 -9.53 34.54 -1.28
CA GLU A 23 -8.84 35.08 -2.44
C GLU A 23 -7.32 34.86 -2.34
N GLU A 24 -6.72 35.10 -1.16
CA GLU A 24 -5.31 34.75 -0.89
C GLU A 24 -5.04 33.24 -1.04
N GLU A 25 -5.90 32.38 -0.50
CA GLU A 25 -5.73 30.93 -0.59
C GLU A 25 -5.86 30.46 -2.05
N PHE A 26 -6.83 31.01 -2.78
CA PHE A 26 -7.06 30.73 -4.19
C PHE A 26 -5.87 31.17 -5.06
N GLU A 27 -5.31 32.35 -4.83
CA GLU A 27 -4.07 32.80 -5.48
C GLU A 27 -2.89 31.88 -5.16
N GLU A 28 -2.74 31.41 -3.91
CA GLU A 28 -1.69 30.45 -3.54
C GLU A 28 -1.82 29.12 -4.29
N TYR A 29 -3.03 28.59 -4.43
CA TYR A 29 -3.27 27.36 -5.20
C TYR A 29 -2.98 27.57 -6.70
N GLN A 30 -3.43 28.68 -7.28
CA GLN A 30 -3.15 29.00 -8.68
C GLN A 30 -1.64 29.17 -8.91
N LEU A 31 -0.91 29.82 -7.99
CA LEU A 31 0.55 29.95 -8.07
C LEU A 31 1.28 28.61 -7.92
N LYS A 32 0.79 27.69 -7.08
CA LYS A 32 1.35 26.32 -6.97
C LYS A 32 1.13 25.51 -8.25
N GLU A 33 -0.03 25.64 -8.89
CA GLU A 33 -0.27 24.98 -10.18
C GLU A 33 0.51 25.65 -11.32
N GLU A 34 0.60 26.99 -11.34
CA GLU A 34 1.35 27.75 -12.34
C GLU A 34 2.87 27.47 -12.27
N PHE A 35 3.41 27.31 -11.06
CA PHE A 35 4.80 26.93 -10.84
C PHE A 35 5.13 25.49 -11.29
N VAL A 36 4.12 24.62 -11.43
CA VAL A 36 4.27 23.23 -11.90
C VAL A 36 3.91 23.10 -13.38
N TRP A 37 4.06 24.17 -14.19
CA TRP A 37 3.78 24.10 -15.63
C TRP A 37 4.79 23.31 -16.47
N PHE A 38 5.92 22.92 -15.90
CA PHE A 38 6.93 22.13 -16.60
C PHE A 38 6.92 20.68 -16.12
N PRO A 39 6.26 19.74 -16.85
CA PRO A 39 6.40 18.33 -16.55
C PRO A 39 7.88 17.98 -16.63
N GLN A 40 8.39 17.36 -15.57
CA GLN A 40 9.77 16.90 -15.52
C GLN A 40 9.94 15.79 -16.56
N LEU A 41 10.72 16.03 -17.64
CA LEU A 41 10.93 15.09 -18.75
C LEU A 41 11.94 13.98 -18.40
N PHE A 42 11.79 13.34 -17.24
CA PHE A 42 12.59 12.18 -16.88
C PHE A 42 11.92 10.91 -17.42
N THR A 43 12.54 10.26 -18.39
CA THR A 43 11.99 9.05 -19.03
C THR A 43 12.70 7.76 -18.60
N HIS A 44 13.92 7.87 -18.06
CA HIS A 44 14.73 6.74 -17.65
C HIS A 44 15.70 7.14 -16.56
N ASN A 45 15.98 6.20 -15.66
CA ASN A 45 17.07 6.32 -14.71
C ASN A 45 17.61 4.91 -14.42
N THR A 46 18.69 4.57 -15.11
CA THR A 46 19.30 3.24 -15.02
C THR A 46 19.72 2.88 -13.60
N THR A 47 20.10 3.85 -12.76
CA THR A 47 20.54 3.57 -11.39
C THR A 47 19.37 3.08 -10.53
N ILE A 48 18.23 3.77 -10.60
CA ILE A 48 17.05 3.38 -9.81
C ILE A 48 16.43 2.09 -10.35
N GLU A 49 16.47 1.91 -11.67
CA GLU A 49 16.05 0.67 -12.34
C GLU A 49 16.82 -0.55 -11.84
N VAL A 50 18.14 -0.45 -11.76
CA VAL A 50 18.99 -1.52 -11.24
C VAL A 50 18.69 -1.80 -9.76
N ILE A 51 18.53 -0.75 -8.94
CA ILE A 51 18.26 -0.89 -7.50
C ILE A 51 16.94 -1.63 -7.28
N TRP A 52 15.85 -1.21 -7.92
CA TRP A 52 14.56 -1.88 -7.73
C TRP A 52 14.46 -3.24 -8.41
N THR A 53 15.39 -3.62 -9.29
CA THR A 53 15.43 -4.97 -9.85
C THR A 53 16.21 -5.92 -8.93
N ILE A 54 17.32 -5.44 -8.35
CA ILE A 54 18.16 -6.25 -7.46
C ILE A 54 17.48 -6.47 -6.11
N ILE A 55 16.85 -5.45 -5.53
CA ILE A 55 16.23 -5.57 -4.19
C ILE A 55 15.19 -6.71 -4.17
N PRO A 56 14.20 -6.76 -5.09
CA PRO A 56 13.24 -7.88 -5.14
C PRO A 56 13.90 -9.22 -5.46
N ALA A 57 14.89 -9.26 -6.35
CA ALA A 57 15.59 -10.50 -6.68
C ALA A 57 16.30 -11.11 -5.46
N VAL A 58 16.96 -10.27 -4.65
CA VAL A 58 17.63 -10.70 -3.42
C VAL A 58 16.61 -11.19 -2.38
N ILE A 59 15.48 -10.51 -2.21
CA ILE A 59 14.39 -10.95 -1.33
C ILE A 59 13.90 -12.35 -1.72
N LEU A 60 13.72 -12.62 -3.02
CA LEU A 60 13.30 -13.93 -3.50
C LEU A 60 14.32 -15.03 -3.17
N ILE A 61 15.62 -14.75 -3.33
CA ILE A 61 16.69 -15.72 -2.99
C ILE A 61 16.66 -16.03 -1.48
N PHE A 62 16.49 -15.03 -0.63
CA PHE A 62 16.40 -15.22 0.82
C PHE A 62 15.22 -16.11 1.23
N ILE A 63 14.09 -16.01 0.53
CA ILE A 63 12.91 -16.87 0.78
C ILE A 63 13.12 -18.27 0.19
N ALA A 64 13.79 -18.38 -0.97
CA ALA A 64 14.01 -19.64 -1.65
C ALA A 64 14.90 -20.61 -0.85
N VAL A 65 15.95 -20.12 -0.19
CA VAL A 65 16.89 -20.96 0.59
C VAL A 65 16.21 -21.80 1.69
N PRO A 66 15.47 -21.23 2.65
CA PRO A 66 14.76 -22.02 3.66
C PRO A 66 13.62 -22.84 3.05
N SER A 67 12.96 -22.36 1.99
CA SER A 67 11.89 -23.08 1.29
C SER A 67 12.39 -24.40 0.69
N PHE A 68 13.53 -24.38 -0.01
CA PHE A 68 14.13 -25.59 -0.55
C PHE A 68 14.61 -26.55 0.55
N SER A 69 15.20 -26.02 1.63
CA SER A 69 15.57 -26.86 2.77
C SER A 69 14.37 -27.59 3.37
N LEU A 70 13.23 -26.90 3.49
CA LEU A 70 11.99 -27.50 3.99
C LEU A 70 11.47 -28.57 3.02
N LEU A 71 11.44 -28.27 1.72
CA LEU A 71 11.01 -29.21 0.69
C LEU A 71 11.79 -30.54 0.77
N TYR A 72 13.12 -30.45 0.86
CA TYR A 72 13.97 -31.63 1.00
C TYR A 72 13.79 -32.37 2.33
N ALA A 73 13.48 -31.65 3.41
CA ALA A 73 13.17 -32.27 4.69
C ALA A 73 11.84 -33.04 4.66
N MET A 74 10.84 -32.55 3.92
CA MET A 74 9.54 -33.22 3.79
C MET A 74 9.59 -34.49 2.93
N ASP A 75 10.49 -34.56 1.95
CA ASP A 75 10.66 -35.74 1.10
C ASP A 75 11.35 -36.91 1.82
N GLN A 76 12.04 -36.64 2.93
CA GLN A 76 12.68 -37.68 3.73
C GLN A 76 11.62 -38.49 4.51
N ILE A 77 11.18 -39.61 3.93
CA ILE A 77 10.33 -40.58 4.61
C ILE A 77 11.22 -41.44 5.53
N TRP A 78 11.20 -41.09 6.82
CA TRP A 78 11.81 -41.91 7.87
C TRP A 78 11.03 -43.21 8.04
N GLN A 79 11.70 -44.30 8.44
CA GLN A 79 11.02 -45.56 8.75
C GLN A 79 10.01 -45.34 9.89
N PRO A 80 8.69 -45.41 9.61
CA PRO A 80 7.69 -45.12 10.62
C PRO A 80 7.51 -46.34 11.54
N LEU A 81 7.25 -46.09 12.83
CA LEU A 81 6.92 -47.16 13.78
C LEU A 81 5.50 -47.73 13.54
N PHE A 82 4.63 -46.95 12.91
CA PHE A 82 3.23 -47.29 12.66
C PHE A 82 2.76 -46.73 11.33
N THR A 83 2.01 -47.53 10.56
CA THR A 83 1.48 -47.13 9.25
C THR A 83 -0.04 -47.21 9.25
N ILE A 84 -0.70 -46.09 8.91
CA ILE A 84 -2.15 -46.03 8.70
C ILE A 84 -2.38 -45.74 7.22
N LYS A 85 -3.18 -46.57 6.57
CA LYS A 85 -3.63 -46.34 5.20
C LYS A 85 -5.02 -45.69 5.26
N VAL A 86 -5.14 -44.51 4.66
CA VAL A 86 -6.39 -43.75 4.60
C VAL A 86 -7.01 -43.90 3.20
N LEU A 87 -8.25 -44.37 3.14
CA LEU A 87 -9.05 -44.49 1.92
C LEU A 87 -10.11 -43.39 1.88
N GLY A 88 -10.15 -42.60 0.80
CA GLY A 88 -11.16 -41.57 0.59
C GLY A 88 -12.33 -42.06 -0.26
N ASN A 89 -13.53 -42.07 0.32
CA ASN A 89 -14.79 -42.41 -0.35
C ASN A 89 -15.69 -41.17 -0.49
N GLN A 90 -16.79 -41.26 -1.24
CA GLN A 90 -17.75 -40.16 -1.32
C GLN A 90 -18.33 -39.85 0.07
N TRP A 91 -17.99 -38.66 0.59
CA TRP A 91 -18.38 -38.10 1.88
C TRP A 91 -17.86 -38.79 3.15
N TYR A 92 -16.94 -39.76 3.05
CA TYR A 92 -16.32 -40.36 4.25
C TYR A 92 -14.91 -40.90 3.99
N TRP A 93 -14.18 -41.14 5.09
CA TRP A 93 -12.84 -41.70 5.08
C TRP A 93 -12.83 -43.03 5.84
N SER A 94 -12.04 -44.00 5.38
CA SER A 94 -11.82 -45.28 6.04
C SER A 94 -10.33 -45.45 6.38
N TYR A 95 -10.03 -46.08 7.51
CA TYR A 95 -8.68 -46.22 8.05
C TYR A 95 -8.33 -47.70 8.22
N GLU A 96 -7.23 -48.14 7.61
CA GLU A 96 -6.67 -49.49 7.75
C GLU A 96 -5.32 -49.41 8.46
N TYR A 97 -5.10 -50.30 9.44
CA TYR A 97 -3.79 -50.46 10.10
C TYR A 97 -3.00 -51.55 9.37
N CYS A 98 -1.75 -51.27 8.98
CA CYS A 98 -0.87 -52.18 8.24
C CYS A 98 0.38 -52.53 9.04
#